data_AF-A0A382NI10-F1
#
_entry.id   AF-A0A382NI10-F1
#
_cell.length_a   1.000
_cell.length_b   1.000
_cell.length_c   1.000
_cell.angle_alpha   90.00
_cell.angle_beta   90.00
_cell.angle_gamma   90.00
#
_symmetry.space_group_name_H-M   'P 1'
#
loop_
_entity.id
_entity.type
_entity.pdbx_description
1 polymer ?
#
loop_
_entity_poly.entity_id
_entity_poly.type
_entity_poly.pdbx_seq_one_letter_code
_entity_poly.pdbx_strand_id
1 'polypeptide(L)' 'MGAGVLYHLAREGWTDCVLIEKAELTSGATWHAAGLVSRMV' A
#
# COMPACT_ATOMS: atom_id res chain seq x y z
N MET A 1 -0.20 -2.58 2.07
CA MET A 1 -1.53 -2.92 1.51
C MET A 1 -2.21 -1.70 0.90
N GLY A 2 -2.91 -0.84 1.66
CA GLY A 2 -3.78 0.23 1.14
C GLY A 2 -3.23 1.04 -0.04
N ALA A 3 -2.06 1.66 0.11
CA ALA A 3 -1.43 2.45 -0.96
C ALA A 3 -1.14 1.65 -2.25
N GLY A 4 -0.85 0.34 -2.15
CA GLY A 4 -0.67 -0.53 -3.31
C GLY A 4 -1.99 -0.85 -4.03
N VAL A 5 -3.08 -1.00 -3.27
CA VAL A 5 -4.43 -1.17 -3.84
C VAL A 5 -4.86 0.10 -4.57
N LEU A 6 -4.70 1.28 -3.94
CA LEU A 6 -4.99 2.57 -4.58
C LEU A 6 -4.14 2.80 -5.83
N TYR A 7 -2.84 2.49 -5.78
CA TYR A 7 -1.95 2.56 -6.95
C TYR A 7 -2.49 1.74 -8.12
N HIS A 8 -2.91 0.49 -7.89
CA HIS A 8 -3.47 -0.34 -8.95
C HIS A 8 -4.82 0.19 -9.46
N LEU A 9 -5.74 0.59 -8.59
CA LEU A 9 -7.03 1.17 -9.00
C LEU A 9 -6.83 2.41 -9.89
N ALA A 10 -6.00 3.36 -9.45
CA ALA A 10 -5.70 4.57 -10.22
C ALA A 10 -5.01 4.25 -11.56
N ARG A 11 -4.13 3.23 -11.60
CA ARG A 11 -3.46 2.76 -12.82
C ARG A 11 -4.41 2.08 -13.80
N GLU A 12 -5.42 1.35 -13.32
CA GLU A 12 -6.51 0.81 -14.15
C GLU A 12 -7.60 1.87 -14.48
N GLY A 13 -7.30 3.16 -14.25
CA GLY A 13 -8.15 4.29 -14.68
C GLY A 13 -9.25 4.71 -13.70
N TRP A 14 -9.28 4.18 -12.48
CA TRP A 14 -10.29 4.58 -11.48
C TRP A 14 -9.91 5.94 -10.88
N THR A 15 -10.68 6.97 -11.18
CA THR A 15 -10.42 8.35 -10.75
C THR A 15 -11.08 8.73 -9.42
N ASP A 16 -12.21 8.11 -9.07
CA ASP A 16 -12.96 8.36 -7.83
C ASP A 16 -12.57 7.35 -6.74
N CYS A 17 -11.37 7.51 -6.19
CA CYS A 17 -10.80 6.62 -5.17
C CYS A 17 -9.95 7.42 -4.17
N VAL A 18 -10.16 7.19 -2.87
CA VAL A 18 -9.41 7.85 -1.78
C VAL A 18 -8.83 6.82 -0.80
N LEU A 19 -7.60 7.07 -0.34
CA LEU A 19 -6.99 6.36 0.77
C LEU A 19 -7.07 7.24 2.02
N ILE A 20 -7.68 6.73 3.08
CA ILE A 20 -7.72 7.36 4.40
C ILE A 20 -6.74 6.62 5.30
N GLU A 21 -5.86 7.36 5.97
CA GLU A 21 -4.90 6.85 6.96
C GLU A 21 -5.11 7.60 8.29
N LYS A 22 -4.84 6.94 9.42
CA LYS A 22 -5.05 7.52 10.77
C LYS A 22 -3.94 8.51 11.16
N ALA A 23 -2.75 8.31 10.61
CA ALA A 23 -1.53 9.08 10.91
C ALA A 23 -0.73 9.25 9.60
N GLU A 24 0.59 9.13 9.65
CA GLU A 24 1.45 9.19 8.46
C GLU A 24 1.45 7.86 7.70
N LEU A 25 1.65 7.93 6.38
CA LEU A 25 1.79 6.72 5.56
C LEU A 25 2.94 5.84 6.10
N THR A 26 2.70 4.52 6.10
CA THR A 26 3.59 3.46 6.61
C THR A 26 3.70 3.31 8.13
N SER A 27 3.15 4.22 8.95
CA SER A 27 3.33 4.23 10.42
C SER A 27 2.74 3.03 11.20
N GLY A 28 2.02 2.13 10.52
CA GLY A 28 1.55 0.85 11.07
C GLY A 28 2.67 -0.21 11.13
N ALA A 29 2.39 -1.43 10.69
CA ALA A 29 3.40 -2.48 10.65
C ALA A 29 4.50 -2.26 9.57
N THR A 30 4.30 -1.34 8.63
CA THR A 30 5.13 -1.22 7.41
C THR A 30 6.54 -0.69 7.69
N TRP A 31 6.69 0.43 8.42
CA TRP A 31 8.01 0.97 8.77
C TRP A 31 8.82 0.03 9.69
N HIS A 32 8.15 -0.86 10.47
CA HIS A 32 8.79 -1.89 11.34
C HIS A 32 8.86 -3.29 10.68
N ALA A 33 8.67 -3.39 9.36
CA ALA A 33 8.83 -4.65 8.62
C ALA A 33 10.27 -4.85 8.14
N ALA A 34 10.83 -6.04 8.34
CA ALA A 34 12.19 -6.39 7.89
C ALA A 34 12.38 -6.49 6.36
N GLY A 35 11.37 -6.15 5.55
CA GLY A 35 11.47 -6.08 4.08
C GLY A 35 11.71 -7.41 3.34
N LEU A 36 11.68 -8.56 4.02
CA LEU A 36 12.01 -9.85 3.43
C LEU A 36 10.98 -10.29 2.38
N VAL A 37 11.38 -10.26 1.10
CA VAL A 37 10.60 -10.79 -0.04
C VAL A 37 11.23 -12.09 -0.52
N SER A 38 10.84 -13.22 0.09
CA SER A 38 11.24 -14.55 -0.38
C SER A 38 10.35 -14.99 -1.54
N ARG A 39 10.97 -15.25 -2.69
CA ARG A 39 10.29 -15.93 -3.81
C ARG A 39 10.54 -17.43 -3.68
N MET A 40 9.55 -18.16 -3.16
CA MET A 40 9.52 -19.62 -3.32
C MET A 40 9.23 -19.94 -4.80
N VAL A 41 10.07 -20.77 -5.40
CA VAL A 41 9.98 -21.35 -6.74
C VAL A 41 10.16 -22.86 -6.65
#